data_AF-A0A9W6LV27-F1
#
_entry.id   AF-A0A9W6LV27-F1
#
_cell.length_a   1.000
_cell.length_b   1.000
_cell.length_c   1.000
_cell.angle_alpha   90.00
_cell.angle_beta   90.00
_cell.angle_gamma   90.00
#
_symmetry.space_group_name_H-M   'P 1'
#
loop_
_entity.id
_entity.type
_entity.pdbx_description
1 polymer ?
#
loop_
_entity_poly.entity_id
_entity_poly.type
_entity_poly.pdbx_seq_one_letter_code
_entity_poly.pdbx_strand_id
1 'polypeptide(L)'
;MAQPRLTGLEFSWFTKCQMMASNYAQHWEMVLEPDLGSLIQAVATDARTSFTGPQSMRRVAERLTLVADSLVAASDDRARAADVRREDGRCTEALQYLASQLASTAASVEAWKHASASATETSQAPSA
;
A
#
# COMPACT_ATOMS: atom_id res chain seq x y z
N MET A 1 5.94 -19.20 9.11
CA MET A 1 4.76 -19.48 8.26
C MET A 1 5.00 -18.85 6.89
N ALA A 2 4.71 -19.54 5.80
CA ALA A 2 4.86 -18.98 4.45
C ALA A 2 3.75 -17.95 4.20
N GLN A 3 4.09 -16.74 3.76
CA GLN A 3 3.09 -15.74 3.43
C GLN A 3 2.33 -16.13 2.14
N PRO A 4 1.01 -15.89 2.07
CA PRO A 4 0.25 -16.08 0.86
C PRO A 4 0.85 -15.30 -0.30
N ARG A 5 0.81 -15.88 -1.52
CA ARG A 5 1.18 -15.17 -2.75
C ARG A 5 0.18 -14.06 -3.00
N LEU A 6 0.68 -12.88 -3.41
CA LEU A 6 -0.19 -11.82 -3.92
C LEU A 6 -0.79 -12.26 -5.25
N THR A 7 -2.08 -11.99 -5.46
CA THR A 7 -2.79 -12.42 -6.68
C THR A 7 -3.54 -11.27 -7.34
N GLY A 8 -3.66 -11.33 -8.67
CA GLY A 8 -4.45 -10.37 -9.45
C GLY A 8 -4.09 -8.92 -9.15
N LEU A 9 -5.06 -8.17 -8.63
CA LEU A 9 -4.93 -6.75 -8.28
C LEU A 9 -3.85 -6.48 -7.22
N GLU A 10 -3.70 -7.39 -6.24
CA GLU A 10 -2.70 -7.21 -5.17
C GLU A 10 -1.28 -7.16 -5.74
N PHE A 11 -0.99 -8.03 -6.71
CA PHE A 11 0.31 -8.06 -7.38
C PHE A 11 0.55 -6.77 -8.18
N SER A 12 -0.49 -6.27 -8.87
CA SER A 12 -0.42 -5.02 -9.62
C SER A 12 -0.14 -3.82 -8.69
N TRP A 13 -0.90 -3.68 -7.61
CA TRP A 13 -0.74 -2.60 -6.65
C TRP A 13 0.62 -2.64 -5.97
N PHE A 14 1.05 -3.83 -5.53
CA PHE A 14 2.36 -4.04 -4.94
C PHE A 14 3.49 -3.63 -5.89
N THR A 15 3.44 -4.08 -7.15
CA THR A 15 4.45 -3.74 -8.16
C THR A 15 4.50 -2.23 -8.41
N LYS A 16 3.34 -1.56 -8.49
CA LYS A 16 3.28 -0.09 -8.64
C LYS A 16 3.88 0.64 -7.44
N CYS A 17 3.62 0.17 -6.22
CA CYS A 17 4.21 0.74 -5.01
C CYS A 17 5.74 0.59 -5.01
N GLN A 18 6.26 -0.59 -5.38
CA GLN A 18 7.70 -0.82 -5.50
C GLN A 18 8.35 0.07 -6.55
N MET A 19 7.75 0.16 -7.76
CA MET A 19 8.26 1.03 -8.81
C MET A 19 8.30 2.49 -8.37
N MET A 20 7.25 2.98 -7.68
CA MET A 20 7.22 4.35 -7.18
C MET A 20 8.29 4.61 -6.12
N ALA A 21 8.48 3.68 -5.17
CA ALA A 21 9.53 3.80 -4.16
C ALA A 21 10.94 3.79 -4.78
N SER A 22 11.20 2.90 -5.75
CA SER A 22 12.47 2.87 -6.49
C SER A 22 12.69 4.15 -7.28
N ASN A 23 11.65 4.66 -7.96
CA ASN A 23 11.74 5.88 -8.74
C ASN A 23 12.05 7.10 -7.86
N TYR A 24 11.38 7.20 -6.70
CA TYR A 24 11.64 8.22 -5.71
C TYR A 24 13.08 8.14 -5.16
N ALA A 25 13.56 6.93 -4.84
CA ALA A 25 14.91 6.73 -4.33
C ALA A 25 15.99 7.20 -5.32
N GLN A 26 15.77 6.95 -6.62
CA GLN A 26 16.71 7.28 -7.71
C GLN A 26 16.67 8.76 -8.12
N HIS A 27 15.51 9.42 -8.01
CA HIS A 27 15.34 10.81 -8.44
C HIS A 27 15.22 11.73 -7.22
N TRP A 28 16.31 12.45 -6.93
CA TRP A 28 16.44 13.29 -5.73
C TRP A 28 15.53 14.51 -5.70
N GLU A 29 15.10 14.99 -6.86
CA GLU A 29 14.20 16.13 -6.98
C GLU A 29 12.72 15.72 -6.91
N MET A 30 12.43 14.42 -6.87
CA MET A 30 11.07 13.91 -6.88
C MET A 30 10.41 14.09 -5.51
N VAL A 31 9.21 14.69 -5.51
CA VAL A 31 8.31 14.74 -4.35
C VAL A 31 7.34 13.57 -4.44
N LEU A 32 7.26 12.76 -3.38
CA LEU A 32 6.48 11.52 -3.38
C LEU A 32 4.96 11.75 -3.31
N GLU A 33 4.52 12.79 -2.61
CA GLU A 33 3.12 12.96 -2.15
C GLU A 33 2.06 13.05 -3.27
N PRO A 34 2.25 13.79 -4.39
CA PRO A 34 1.23 13.92 -5.44
C PRO A 34 0.96 12.59 -6.17
N ASP A 35 2.02 11.88 -6.56
CA ASP A 35 1.92 10.61 -7.27
C ASP A 35 1.40 9.51 -6.34
N LEU A 36 1.81 9.55 -5.07
CA LEU A 36 1.32 8.65 -4.04
C LEU A 36 -0.18 8.83 -3.81
N GLY A 37 -0.67 10.07 -3.66
CA GLY A 37 -2.10 10.32 -3.47
C GLY A 37 -2.93 9.75 -4.61
N SER A 38 -2.46 9.92 -5.84
CA SER A 38 -3.11 9.37 -7.04
C SER A 38 -3.12 7.83 -7.04
N LEU A 39 -2.00 7.20 -6.67
CA LEU A 39 -1.91 5.74 -6.55
C LEU A 39 -2.85 5.19 -5.47
N ILE A 40 -2.81 5.77 -4.26
CA ILE A 40 -3.64 5.32 -3.13
C ILE A 40 -5.12 5.48 -3.46
N GLN A 41 -5.52 6.56 -4.12
CA GLN A 41 -6.91 6.77 -4.54
C GLN A 41 -7.38 5.74 -5.58
N ALA A 42 -6.52 5.38 -6.54
CA ALA A 42 -6.83 4.32 -7.50
C ALA A 42 -7.01 2.97 -6.81
N VAL A 43 -6.09 2.59 -5.91
CA VAL A 43 -6.19 1.35 -5.12
C VAL A 43 -7.47 1.35 -4.27
N ALA A 44 -7.79 2.47 -3.61
CA ALA A 44 -9.01 2.58 -2.81
C ALA A 44 -10.28 2.39 -3.66
N THR A 45 -10.28 2.93 -4.88
CA THR A 45 -11.41 2.81 -5.82
C THR A 45 -11.62 1.35 -6.22
N ASP A 46 -10.55 0.65 -6.60
CA ASP A 46 -10.60 -0.79 -6.92
C ASP A 46 -11.03 -1.61 -5.69
N ALA A 47 -10.53 -1.28 -4.49
CA ALA A 47 -10.86 -2.00 -3.27
C ALA A 47 -12.32 -1.81 -2.83
N ARG A 48 -12.94 -0.66 -3.13
CA ARG A 48 -14.35 -0.41 -2.85
C ARG A 48 -15.26 -1.36 -3.63
N THR A 49 -14.91 -1.72 -4.86
CA THR A 49 -15.74 -2.58 -5.72
C THR A 49 -15.55 -4.08 -5.46
N SER A 50 -14.47 -4.50 -4.79
CA SER A 50 -14.19 -5.91 -4.46
C SER A 50 -14.58 -6.28 -3.03
N PHE A 51 -15.24 -7.43 -2.81
CA PHE A 51 -15.59 -7.92 -1.46
C PHE A 51 -14.37 -7.99 -0.52
N THR A 52 -13.24 -8.50 -1.00
CA THR A 52 -12.01 -8.66 -0.21
C THR A 52 -11.08 -7.44 -0.25
N GLY A 53 -11.50 -6.32 -0.84
CA GLY A 53 -10.67 -5.14 -1.09
C GLY A 53 -9.85 -4.65 0.11
N PRO A 54 -10.46 -4.32 1.26
CA PRO A 54 -9.72 -3.88 2.45
C PRO A 54 -8.67 -4.90 2.93
N GLN A 55 -9.01 -6.19 2.91
CA GLN A 55 -8.10 -7.25 3.31
C GLN A 55 -6.92 -7.38 2.32
N SER A 56 -7.19 -7.25 1.01
CA SER A 56 -6.16 -7.21 -0.03
C SER A 56 -5.21 -6.02 0.14
N MET A 57 -5.73 -4.83 0.46
CA MET A 57 -4.91 -3.65 0.76
C MET A 57 -3.98 -3.89 1.96
N ARG A 58 -4.51 -4.47 3.06
CA ARG A 58 -3.70 -4.83 4.24
C ARG A 58 -2.57 -5.81 3.89
N ARG A 59 -2.86 -6.86 3.10
CA ARG A 59 -1.84 -7.81 2.63
C ARG A 59 -0.73 -7.14 1.80
N VAL A 60 -1.10 -6.19 0.94
CA VAL A 60 -0.11 -5.43 0.16
C VAL A 60 0.74 -4.54 1.08
N ALA A 61 0.11 -3.85 2.05
CA ALA A 61 0.83 -3.06 3.04
C ALA A 61 1.84 -3.90 3.83
N GLU A 62 1.42 -5.05 4.36
CA GLU A 62 2.30 -5.99 5.06
C GLU A 62 3.46 -6.46 4.18
N ARG A 63 3.20 -6.73 2.89
CA ARG A 63 4.25 -7.14 1.96
C ARG A 63 5.27 -6.03 1.72
N LEU A 64 4.83 -4.78 1.60
CA LEU A 64 5.73 -3.62 1.44
C LEU A 64 6.62 -3.44 2.68
N THR A 65 6.05 -3.56 3.88
CA THR A 65 6.82 -3.52 5.14
C THR A 65 7.92 -4.57 5.13
N LEU A 66 7.62 -5.82 4.75
CA LEU A 66 8.64 -6.86 4.70
C LEU A 66 9.75 -6.61 3.67
N VAL A 67 9.43 -5.99 2.55
CA VAL A 67 10.45 -5.58 1.57
C VAL A 67 11.35 -4.50 2.18
N ALA A 68 10.77 -3.51 2.85
CA ALA A 68 11.51 -2.47 3.54
C ALA A 68 12.44 -3.05 4.63
N ASP A 69 11.93 -3.95 5.47
CA ASP A 69 12.71 -4.62 6.51
C ASP A 69 13.87 -5.44 5.91
N SER A 70 13.61 -6.12 4.79
CA SER A 70 14.64 -6.89 4.07
C SER A 70 15.73 -5.99 3.49
N LEU A 71 15.38 -4.79 3.02
CA LEU A 71 16.34 -3.81 2.52
C LEU A 71 17.23 -3.27 3.64
N VAL A 72 16.64 -2.96 4.80
CA VAL A 72 17.38 -2.52 6.00
C VAL A 72 18.39 -3.58 6.41
N ALA A 73 17.93 -4.83 6.59
CA ALA A 73 18.82 -5.94 6.96
C ALA A 73 19.96 -6.13 5.94
N ALA A 74 19.65 -6.09 4.65
CA ALA A 74 20.65 -6.24 3.59
C ALA A 74 21.61 -5.04 3.45
N SER A 75 21.23 -3.87 3.97
CA SER A 75 22.08 -2.68 4.04
C SER A 75 23.06 -2.78 5.22
N ASP A 76 22.59 -3.23 6.39
CA ASP A 76 23.41 -3.39 7.60
C ASP A 76 24.49 -4.46 7.43
N ASP A 77 24.21 -5.52 6.68
CA ASP A 77 25.14 -6.64 6.43
C ASP A 77 26.29 -6.30 5.45
N ARG A 78 26.29 -5.12 4.80
CA ARG A 78 27.23 -4.82 3.69
C ARG A 78 27.95 -3.48 3.84
N ALA A 79 29.27 -3.50 3.62
CA ALA A 79 30.04 -2.29 3.35
C ALA A 79 29.68 -1.72 1.96
N ARG A 80 28.62 -0.91 1.89
CA ARG A 80 28.16 -0.24 0.65
C ARG A 80 28.76 1.16 0.49
N ALA A 81 28.76 1.70 -0.73
CA ALA A 81 29.05 3.11 -0.96
C ALA A 81 28.01 4.00 -0.25
N ALA A 82 28.38 5.23 0.13
CA ALA A 82 27.50 6.14 0.86
C ALA A 82 26.22 6.45 0.07
N ASP A 83 26.32 6.63 -1.25
CA ASP A 83 25.18 6.92 -2.13
C ASP A 83 24.19 5.76 -2.16
N VAL A 84 24.69 4.52 -2.22
CA VAL A 84 23.84 3.31 -2.24
C VAL A 84 23.09 3.17 -0.92
N ARG A 85 23.74 3.38 0.23
CA ARG A 85 23.05 3.38 1.53
C ARG A 85 21.96 4.44 1.61
N ARG A 86 22.20 5.60 1.01
CA ARG A 86 21.25 6.71 1.01
C ARG A 86 20.05 6.41 0.11
N GLU A 87 20.27 5.81 -1.06
CA GLU A 87 19.22 5.32 -1.96
C GLU A 87 18.38 4.22 -1.28
N ASP A 88 19.03 3.23 -0.67
CA ASP A 88 18.36 2.15 0.08
C ASP A 88 17.50 2.72 1.23
N GLY A 89 18.02 3.72 1.96
CA GLY A 89 17.30 4.42 3.02
C GLY A 89 16.03 5.13 2.50
N ARG A 90 16.15 5.90 1.41
CA ARG A 90 14.98 6.56 0.80
C ARG A 90 13.96 5.56 0.25
N CYS A 91 14.41 4.47 -0.34
CA CYS A 91 13.53 3.41 -0.81
C CYS A 91 12.77 2.78 0.35
N THR A 92 13.46 2.47 1.45
CA THR A 92 12.88 1.94 2.69
C THR A 92 11.81 2.88 3.25
N GLU A 93 12.13 4.17 3.41
CA GLU A 93 11.21 5.18 3.91
C GLU A 93 9.95 5.28 3.03
N ALA A 94 10.12 5.31 1.70
CA ALA A 94 9.00 5.38 0.77
C ALA A 94 8.11 4.14 0.83
N LEU A 95 8.69 2.93 0.93
CA LEU A 95 7.95 1.68 1.08
C LEU A 95 7.15 1.65 2.39
N GLN A 96 7.74 2.07 3.51
CA GLN A 96 7.07 2.16 4.80
C GLN A 96 5.93 3.18 4.78
N TYR A 97 6.17 4.34 4.15
CA TYR A 97 5.14 5.36 4.00
C TYR A 97 3.96 4.83 3.16
N LEU A 98 4.23 4.20 2.01
CA LEU A 98 3.22 3.54 1.18
C LEU A 98 2.42 2.48 1.95
N ALA A 99 3.10 1.64 2.72
CA ALA A 99 2.46 0.62 3.55
C ALA A 99 1.49 1.27 4.56
N SER A 100 1.92 2.32 5.25
CA SER A 100 1.09 3.04 6.23
C SER A 100 -0.16 3.65 5.58
N GLN A 101 -0.01 4.25 4.39
CA GLN A 101 -1.10 4.87 3.66
C GLN A 101 -2.11 3.83 3.16
N LEU A 102 -1.64 2.69 2.66
CA LEU A 102 -2.50 1.58 2.27
C LEU A 102 -3.26 0.99 3.46
N ALA A 103 -2.60 0.79 4.60
CA ALA A 103 -3.24 0.27 5.81
C ALA A 103 -4.32 1.23 6.36
N SER A 104 -3.99 2.52 6.44
CA SER A 104 -4.94 3.56 6.85
C SER A 104 -6.13 3.65 5.88
N THR A 105 -5.86 3.63 4.58
CA THR A 105 -6.91 3.69 3.55
C THR A 105 -7.79 2.43 3.56
N ALA A 106 -7.23 1.26 3.86
CA ALA A 106 -8.00 0.03 4.01
C ALA A 106 -9.07 0.15 5.11
N ALA A 107 -8.71 0.75 6.25
CA ALA A 107 -9.66 1.01 7.34
C ALA A 107 -10.78 1.98 6.89
N SER A 108 -10.44 3.04 6.16
CA SER A 108 -11.42 3.97 5.60
C SER A 108 -12.36 3.30 4.57
N VAL A 109 -11.84 2.43 3.71
CA VAL A 109 -12.65 1.67 2.74
C VAL A 109 -13.59 0.69 3.46
N GLU A 110 -13.10 0.00 4.50
CA GLU A 110 -13.90 -0.92 5.31
C GLU A 110 -15.05 -0.18 6.01
N ALA A 111 -14.76 0.97 6.66
CA ALA A 111 -15.78 1.82 7.26
C ALA A 111 -16.83 2.32 6.25
N TRP A 112 -16.39 2.74 5.06
CA TRP A 112 -17.30 3.15 3.98
C TRP A 112 -18.23 2.02 3.54
N LYS A 113 -17.72 0.79 3.41
CA LYS A 113 -18.54 -0.39 3.04
C LYS A 113 -19.59 -0.70 4.11
N HIS A 114 -19.21 -0.66 5.39
CA HIS A 114 -20.15 -0.88 6.49
C HIS A 114 -21.26 0.17 6.49
N ALA A 115 -20.93 1.45 6.31
CA ALA A 115 -21.92 2.52 6.24
C ALA A 115 -22.84 2.40 5.00
N SER A 116 -22.31 1.95 3.86
CA SER A 116 -23.09 1.76 2.63
C SER A 116 -24.06 0.58 2.76
N ALA A 117 -23.65 -0.50 3.44
CA ALA A 117 -24.48 -1.65 3.70
C ALA A 117 -25.68 -1.29 4.62
N SER A 118 -25.42 -0.58 5.72
CA SER A 118 -26.48 -0.17 6.66
C SER A 118 -27.47 0.82 6.04
N ALA A 119 -27.01 1.74 5.19
CA ALA A 119 -27.90 2.65 4.45
C ALA A 119 -28.85 1.91 3.49
N THR A 120 -28.39 0.80 2.91
CA THR A 120 -29.18 -0.03 1.98
C THR A 120 -30.25 -0.83 2.74
N GLU A 121 -29.92 -1.38 3.92
CA GLU A 121 -30.86 -2.09 4.79
C GLU A 121 -31.98 -1.18 5.32
N THR A 122 -31.65 0.06 5.67
CA THR A 122 -32.61 1.03 6.20
C THR A 122 -33.63 1.49 5.14
N SER A 123 -33.26 1.45 3.86
CA SER A 123 -34.14 1.83 2.74
C SER A 123 -35.08 0.71 2.27
N GLN A 124 -34.89 -0.52 2.74
CA GLN A 124 -35.73 -1.69 2.38
C GLN A 124 -36.79 -2.04 3.45
N ALA A 125 -36.91 -1.27 4.53
CA ALA A 125 -37.97 -1.47 5.52
C ALA A 125 -39.35 -1.15 4.90
N PRO A 126 -40.29 -2.12 4.83
CA PRO A 126 -41.61 -1.87 4.26
C PRO A 126 -42.44 -0.98 5.19
N SER A 127 -43.08 0.02 4.61
CA SER A 127 -44.20 0.74 5.24
C SER A 127 -45.28 -0.29 5.60
N ALA A 128 -45.57 -0.43 6.90
CA ALA A 128 -46.69 -1.19 7.42
C ALA A 128 -48.02 -0.47 7.15
#